data_AF-A0A6P8HMU0-F1
#
_entry.id   AF-A0A6P8HMU0-F1
#
_cell.length_a   1.000
_cell.length_b   1.000
_cell.length_c   1.000
_cell.angle_alpha   90.00
_cell.angle_beta   90.00
_cell.angle_gamma   90.00
#
_symmetry.space_group_name_H-M   'P 1'
#
loop_
_entity.id
_entity.type
_entity.pdbx_description
1 polymer ?
#
loop_
_entity_poly.entity_id
_entity_poly.type
_entity_poly.pdbx_seq_one_letter_code
_entity_poly.pdbx_strand_id
1 'polypeptide(L)'
;MDKEPNEQKRFMNMKSIFVVLACLVSSSLACYQQGTCHDWSKLNNEPVCFEGRNNKPGIFKPSFEGFVAAVKLVHRSGNIVCGQLAGSHTSNWGCHAWPHLVNSPLNILVTNEHNDVIFPKAGATFTRGVHKNGKWYSVQGFDSRSESLVLLHSFNAPYYLGPKSHLKIWYGEDLLNYYEGDNVGRVCVDVYGYFA
;
A
#
# COMPACT_ATOMS: atom_id res chain seq x y z
N MET A 1 31.17 -29.10 83.67
CA MET A 1 31.86 -28.96 82.38
C MET A 1 30.85 -28.41 81.38
N ASP A 2 30.29 -27.22 81.61
CA ASP A 2 30.92 -25.90 81.47
C ASP A 2 31.23 -25.56 80.01
N LYS A 3 30.30 -24.92 79.30
CA LYS A 3 30.22 -23.45 79.23
C LYS A 3 29.02 -23.01 78.37
N GLU A 4 28.27 -22.06 78.91
CA GLU A 4 27.21 -21.26 78.29
C GLU A 4 27.80 -20.08 77.45
N PRO A 5 26.98 -19.24 76.77
CA PRO A 5 27.27 -18.64 75.46
C PRO A 5 27.71 -17.17 75.56
N ASN A 6 28.03 -16.52 74.44
CA ASN A 6 28.13 -15.05 74.40
C ASN A 6 27.47 -14.44 73.15
N GLU A 7 26.55 -13.53 73.42
CA GLU A 7 25.88 -12.61 72.51
C GLU A 7 26.88 -11.65 71.83
N GLN A 8 26.60 -11.24 70.59
CA GLN A 8 26.42 -9.80 70.33
C GLN A 8 25.73 -9.52 69.00
N LYS A 9 24.49 -9.03 69.12
CA LYS A 9 23.80 -8.23 68.12
C LYS A 9 24.64 -7.00 67.78
N ARG A 10 24.82 -6.70 66.49
CA ARG A 10 24.99 -5.30 66.06
C ARG A 10 24.27 -5.03 64.74
N PHE A 11 23.08 -4.46 64.90
CA PHE A 11 22.46 -3.40 64.11
C PHE A 11 23.02 -3.14 62.69
N MET A 12 22.15 -3.45 61.74
CA MET A 12 21.95 -2.82 60.43
C MET A 12 22.10 -1.28 60.50
N ASN A 13 22.96 -0.65 59.68
CA ASN A 13 22.54 0.42 58.75
C ASN A 13 23.65 0.94 57.81
N MET A 14 23.27 1.03 56.52
CA MET A 14 23.49 2.19 55.63
C MET A 14 24.91 2.47 55.11
N LYS A 15 25.14 2.09 53.85
CA LYS A 15 25.37 3.02 52.71
C LYS A 15 25.61 2.24 51.41
N SER A 16 24.63 2.33 50.52
CA SER A 16 24.73 2.35 49.05
C SER A 16 25.78 1.45 48.38
N ILE A 17 25.36 0.25 47.94
CA ILE A 17 26.00 -0.42 46.81
C ILE A 17 25.09 -0.19 45.60
N PHE A 18 25.52 0.68 44.69
CA PHE A 18 24.88 0.88 43.40
C PHE A 18 25.00 -0.43 42.60
N VAL A 19 23.92 -1.18 42.50
CA VAL A 19 23.79 -2.26 41.53
C VAL A 19 23.48 -1.61 40.18
N VAL A 20 24.50 -1.35 39.36
CA VAL A 20 24.28 -1.03 37.94
C VAL A 20 24.05 -2.34 37.22
N LEU A 21 22.80 -2.81 37.22
CA LEU A 21 22.36 -3.87 36.31
C LEU A 21 21.95 -3.23 34.99
N ALA A 22 22.95 -2.80 34.21
CA ALA A 22 22.74 -2.39 32.83
C ALA A 22 22.82 -3.64 31.94
N CYS A 23 21.69 -4.34 31.76
CA CYS A 23 21.55 -5.35 30.71
C CYS A 23 20.16 -5.24 30.05
N LEU A 24 20.17 -4.52 28.93
CA LEU A 24 19.46 -4.82 27.68
C LEU A 24 17.93 -4.98 27.76
N VAL A 25 17.24 -3.86 28.00
CA VAL A 25 15.91 -3.70 27.40
C VAL A 25 16.15 -3.36 25.94
N SER A 26 16.27 -4.38 25.09
CA SER A 26 16.28 -4.20 23.64
C SER A 26 15.01 -3.46 23.26
N SER A 27 15.18 -2.27 22.71
CA SER A 27 14.17 -1.34 22.25
C SER A 27 13.20 -2.00 21.26
N SER A 28 12.05 -2.43 21.77
CA SER A 28 10.82 -2.58 20.99
C SER A 28 9.68 -1.87 21.73
N LEU A 29 9.85 -0.55 21.96
CA LEU A 29 8.72 0.35 22.23
C LEU A 29 8.31 1.01 20.93
N ALA A 30 7.45 0.32 20.19
CA ALA A 30 6.44 0.85 19.30
C ALA A 30 5.46 -0.31 19.11
N CYS A 31 4.44 -0.52 19.95
CA CYS A 31 3.31 0.38 20.19
C CYS A 31 2.65 0.12 21.57
N TYR A 32 3.41 0.25 22.66
CA TYR A 32 2.84 0.13 24.00
C TYR A 32 2.52 1.51 24.60
N GLN A 33 1.61 2.25 23.96
CA GLN A 33 0.80 3.31 24.58
C GLN A 33 -0.43 3.54 23.69
N GLN A 34 -1.60 3.01 24.10
CA GLN A 34 -2.96 3.40 23.68
C GLN A 34 -3.15 4.01 22.27
N GLY A 35 -2.57 3.41 21.24
CA GLY A 35 -2.68 3.83 19.86
C GLY A 35 -2.50 2.62 18.96
N THR A 36 -3.47 2.36 18.11
CA THR A 36 -3.35 1.36 17.05
C THR A 36 -2.08 1.65 16.25
N CYS A 37 -1.20 0.67 16.12
CA CYS A 37 -0.11 0.74 15.14
C CYS A 37 -0.78 0.72 13.76
N HIS A 38 -0.96 1.89 13.15
CA HIS A 38 -1.43 1.94 11.77
C HIS A 38 -0.27 1.50 10.88
N ASP A 39 -0.32 0.25 10.43
CA ASP A 39 0.62 -0.31 9.47
C ASP A 39 -0.12 -0.76 8.20
N TRP A 40 0.65 -1.00 7.15
CA TRP A 40 0.17 -1.53 5.88
C TRP A 40 -0.14 -3.03 6.00
N SER A 41 -1.43 -3.38 5.98
CA SER A 41 -1.87 -4.78 6.00
C SER A 41 -1.97 -5.34 4.59
N LYS A 42 -1.29 -6.45 4.29
CA LYS A 42 -1.40 -7.14 3.00
C LYS A 42 -2.82 -7.69 2.81
N LEU A 43 -3.47 -7.35 1.69
CA LEU A 43 -4.87 -7.67 1.40
C LEU A 43 -5.07 -8.87 0.48
N ASN A 44 -4.05 -9.27 -0.27
CA ASN A 44 -4.11 -10.41 -1.18
C ASN A 44 -3.21 -11.55 -0.68
N ASN A 45 -3.63 -12.79 -0.94
CA ASN A 45 -2.80 -13.98 -0.65
C ASN A 45 -1.80 -14.21 -1.80
N GLU A 46 -2.31 -14.34 -3.02
CA GLU A 46 -1.53 -14.50 -4.25
C GLU A 46 -1.44 -13.20 -5.05
N PRO A 47 -0.38 -12.99 -5.86
CA PRO A 47 -0.25 -11.79 -6.69
C PRO A 47 -1.48 -11.55 -7.58
N VAL A 48 -1.98 -10.32 -7.53
CA VAL A 48 -3.14 -9.87 -8.31
C VAL A 48 -2.64 -9.35 -9.65
N CYS A 49 -3.09 -9.93 -10.75
CA CYS A 49 -2.58 -9.58 -12.07
C CYS A 49 -3.66 -8.99 -12.97
N PHE A 50 -3.33 -7.90 -13.66
CA PHE A 50 -4.21 -7.18 -14.58
C PHE A 50 -3.51 -6.94 -15.93
N GLU A 51 -4.30 -6.77 -16.99
CA GLU A 51 -3.83 -6.41 -18.33
C GLU A 51 -4.35 -5.02 -18.74
N GLY A 52 -3.83 -4.50 -19.85
CA GLY A 52 -4.22 -3.20 -20.39
C GLY A 52 -5.42 -3.21 -21.34
N ARG A 53 -6.03 -4.38 -21.57
CA ARG A 53 -7.15 -4.53 -22.52
C ARG A 53 -8.01 -5.79 -22.35
N ASN A 54 -9.19 -5.79 -23.00
CA ASN A 54 -10.14 -6.89 -23.16
C ASN A 54 -10.88 -7.30 -21.87
N ASN A 55 -11.21 -6.34 -21.03
CA ASN A 55 -11.90 -6.53 -19.75
C ASN A 55 -11.18 -7.51 -18.83
N LYS A 56 -9.88 -7.28 -18.60
CA LYS A 56 -9.00 -8.19 -17.84
C LYS A 56 -8.42 -7.55 -16.57
N PRO A 57 -9.30 -7.20 -15.60
CA PRO A 57 -8.84 -6.73 -14.32
C PRO A 57 -8.19 -7.83 -13.49
N GLY A 58 -7.35 -7.41 -12.56
CA GLY A 58 -6.91 -8.25 -11.46
C GLY A 58 -7.93 -8.24 -10.35
N ILE A 59 -8.60 -9.37 -10.13
CA ILE A 59 -9.67 -9.51 -9.15
C ILE A 59 -9.14 -10.19 -7.89
N PHE A 60 -9.46 -9.68 -6.72
CA PHE A 60 -9.12 -10.32 -5.45
C PHE A 60 -10.15 -10.03 -4.36
N LYS A 61 -10.17 -10.92 -3.36
CA LYS A 61 -10.92 -10.72 -2.12
C LYS A 61 -9.94 -10.21 -1.05
N PRO A 62 -10.17 -9.03 -0.44
CA PRO A 62 -9.36 -8.57 0.67
C PRO A 62 -9.37 -9.56 1.84
N SER A 63 -8.19 -9.84 2.40
CA SER A 63 -8.01 -10.71 3.57
C SER A 63 -8.36 -10.05 4.90
N PHE A 64 -8.59 -8.73 4.89
CA PHE A 64 -8.87 -7.92 6.08
C PHE A 64 -10.08 -7.02 5.84
N GLU A 65 -10.90 -6.87 6.89
CA GLU A 65 -12.11 -6.05 6.90
C GLU A 65 -11.87 -4.75 7.65
N GLY A 66 -12.61 -3.70 7.29
CA GLY A 66 -12.56 -2.41 7.99
C GLY A 66 -12.51 -1.23 7.05
N PHE A 67 -12.26 -0.06 7.64
CA PHE A 67 -12.25 1.21 6.94
C PHE A 67 -10.87 1.51 6.36
N VAL A 68 -10.73 1.32 5.05
CA VAL A 68 -9.48 1.55 4.31
C VAL A 68 -9.42 2.99 3.79
N ALA A 69 -8.36 3.70 4.18
CA ALA A 69 -8.12 5.08 3.75
C ALA A 69 -7.22 5.15 2.51
N ALA A 70 -6.33 4.19 2.33
CA ALA A 70 -5.39 4.12 1.21
C ALA A 70 -5.05 2.67 0.84
N VAL A 71 -4.64 2.48 -0.41
CA VAL A 71 -3.99 1.24 -0.85
C VAL A 71 -2.58 1.51 -1.37
N LYS A 72 -1.69 0.55 -1.16
CA LYS A 72 -0.34 0.52 -1.74
C LYS A 72 -0.22 -0.71 -2.62
N LEU A 73 -0.01 -0.49 -3.90
CA LEU A 73 0.25 -1.53 -4.89
C LEU A 73 1.77 -1.71 -4.98
N VAL A 74 2.27 -2.92 -4.81
CA VAL A 74 3.70 -3.24 -4.89
C VAL A 74 3.91 -4.13 -6.10
N HIS A 75 4.73 -3.67 -7.05
CA HIS A 75 5.03 -4.42 -8.26
C HIS A 75 5.73 -5.74 -7.92
N ARG A 76 5.36 -6.81 -8.64
CA ARG A 76 6.00 -8.13 -8.53
C ARG A 76 6.61 -8.58 -9.83
N SER A 77 5.88 -8.43 -10.93
CA SER A 77 6.36 -8.88 -12.24
C SER A 77 5.58 -8.25 -13.39
N GLY A 78 6.18 -8.30 -14.57
CA GLY A 78 5.56 -7.89 -15.82
C GLY A 78 5.54 -6.38 -16.03
N ASN A 79 4.96 -5.95 -17.14
CA ASN A 79 4.79 -4.56 -17.53
C ASN A 79 3.65 -4.46 -18.54
N ILE A 80 3.17 -3.23 -18.75
CA ILE A 80 2.25 -2.88 -19.84
C ILE A 80 2.93 -1.83 -20.72
N VAL A 81 2.73 -1.98 -22.02
CA VAL A 81 3.02 -1.01 -23.08
C VAL A 81 1.68 -0.43 -23.53
N CYS A 82 1.53 0.90 -23.52
CA CYS A 82 0.26 1.57 -23.80
C CYS A 82 -0.01 1.90 -25.28
N GLY A 83 0.84 1.42 -26.18
CA GLY A 83 0.73 1.70 -27.60
C GLY A 83 2.06 1.63 -28.33
N GLN A 84 2.00 1.76 -29.65
CA GLN A 84 3.17 1.64 -30.53
C GLN A 84 3.66 3.02 -30.98
N LEU A 85 4.69 3.52 -30.31
CA LEU A 85 5.51 4.67 -30.72
C LEU A 85 6.98 4.32 -30.57
N ALA A 86 7.87 5.17 -31.10
CA ALA A 86 9.31 4.97 -30.97
C ALA A 86 9.72 5.05 -29.48
N GLY A 87 10.10 3.91 -28.91
CA GLY A 87 10.43 3.76 -27.49
C GLY A 87 9.62 2.63 -26.85
N SER A 88 10.15 2.02 -25.79
CA SER A 88 9.52 0.87 -25.14
C SER A 88 8.18 1.23 -24.47
N HIS A 89 8.03 2.47 -23.96
CA HIS A 89 6.89 2.97 -23.17
C HIS A 89 6.38 2.07 -22.02
N THR A 90 7.11 0.99 -21.74
CA THR A 90 6.85 -0.02 -20.72
C THR A 90 6.76 0.60 -19.35
N SER A 91 5.74 0.21 -18.61
CA SER A 91 5.53 0.72 -17.27
C SER A 91 4.80 -0.29 -16.38
N ASN A 92 4.84 -0.04 -15.08
CA ASN A 92 4.11 -0.81 -14.08
C ASN A 92 2.68 -0.26 -13.94
N TRP A 93 2.49 1.05 -14.10
CA TRP A 93 1.29 1.76 -13.62
C TRP A 93 0.57 2.62 -14.66
N GLY A 94 0.94 2.57 -15.94
CA GLY A 94 0.32 3.38 -16.98
C GLY A 94 1.16 3.38 -18.25
N CYS A 95 1.71 4.55 -18.62
CA CYS A 95 2.57 4.67 -19.78
C CYS A 95 3.79 5.55 -19.54
N HIS A 96 4.97 5.01 -19.84
CA HIS A 96 6.21 5.71 -19.57
C HIS A 96 6.62 6.62 -20.73
N ALA A 97 6.85 7.90 -20.44
CA ALA A 97 7.37 8.88 -21.40
C ALA A 97 6.58 8.99 -22.73
N TRP A 98 5.27 8.73 -22.69
CA TRP A 98 4.41 8.91 -23.87
C TRP A 98 4.18 10.41 -24.14
N PRO A 99 4.35 10.89 -25.39
CA PRO A 99 4.07 12.28 -25.75
C PRO A 99 2.66 12.67 -25.30
N HIS A 100 2.53 13.76 -24.54
CA HIS A 100 1.27 14.26 -23.92
C HIS A 100 0.80 13.59 -22.62
N LEU A 101 1.43 12.51 -22.15
CA LEU A 101 1.14 11.89 -20.85
C LEU A 101 2.28 12.01 -19.84
N VAL A 102 3.39 12.67 -20.20
CA VAL A 102 4.58 12.83 -19.35
C VAL A 102 4.24 13.38 -17.95
N ASN A 103 3.27 14.30 -17.87
CA ASN A 103 2.86 14.94 -16.60
C ASN A 103 1.72 14.18 -15.87
N SER A 104 1.22 13.10 -16.46
CA SER A 104 0.11 12.29 -15.97
C SER A 104 0.23 10.84 -16.44
N PRO A 105 1.33 10.15 -16.07
CA PRO A 105 1.71 8.89 -16.71
C PRO A 105 0.98 7.67 -16.11
N LEU A 106 0.16 7.86 -15.07
CA LEU A 106 -0.51 6.79 -14.33
C LEU A 106 -1.91 6.52 -14.88
N ASN A 107 -2.30 5.25 -14.88
CA ASN A 107 -3.60 4.82 -15.35
C ASN A 107 -4.16 3.60 -14.58
N ILE A 108 -3.77 3.41 -13.32
CA ILE A 108 -4.34 2.35 -12.48
C ILE A 108 -5.56 2.85 -11.72
N LEU A 109 -6.65 2.08 -11.74
CA LEU A 109 -7.84 2.33 -10.96
C LEU A 109 -8.19 1.08 -10.15
N VAL A 110 -8.54 1.24 -8.88
CA VAL A 110 -9.06 0.14 -8.06
C VAL A 110 -10.55 0.34 -7.89
N THR A 111 -11.36 -0.64 -8.28
CA THR A 111 -12.83 -0.57 -8.25
C THR A 111 -13.41 -1.60 -7.28
N ASN A 112 -14.70 -1.44 -6.96
CA ASN A 112 -15.50 -2.51 -6.37
C ASN A 112 -15.93 -3.54 -7.46
N GLU A 113 -16.79 -4.49 -7.07
CA GLU A 113 -17.34 -5.52 -7.96
C GLU A 113 -18.21 -4.98 -9.10
N HIS A 114 -18.80 -3.79 -8.92
CA HIS A 114 -19.64 -3.09 -9.90
C HIS A 114 -18.85 -2.13 -10.80
N ASN A 115 -17.51 -2.16 -10.74
CA ASN A 115 -16.62 -1.28 -11.48
C ASN A 115 -16.68 0.20 -11.04
N ASP A 116 -17.26 0.50 -9.88
CA ASP A 116 -17.18 1.84 -9.29
C ASP A 116 -15.76 2.07 -8.77
N VAL A 117 -15.10 3.12 -9.25
CA VAL A 117 -13.75 3.50 -8.79
C VAL A 117 -13.79 3.80 -7.30
N ILE A 118 -12.96 3.10 -6.52
CA ILE A 118 -12.72 3.31 -5.09
C ILE A 118 -11.37 4.01 -4.87
N PHE A 119 -10.34 3.73 -5.67
CA PHE A 119 -9.06 4.42 -5.62
C PHE A 119 -8.54 4.79 -7.02
N PRO A 120 -7.89 5.96 -7.19
CA PRO A 120 -7.80 7.06 -6.23
C PRO A 120 -9.09 7.91 -6.19
N LYS A 121 -9.46 8.41 -5.00
CA LYS A 121 -10.46 9.49 -4.80
C LYS A 121 -9.84 10.79 -4.32
N ALA A 122 -8.61 10.75 -3.80
CA ALA A 122 -7.85 11.91 -3.35
C ALA A 122 -6.40 11.83 -3.83
N GLY A 123 -5.69 12.96 -3.84
CA GLY A 123 -4.26 13.06 -4.15
C GLY A 123 -3.86 12.85 -5.62
N ALA A 124 -4.79 12.42 -6.49
CA ALA A 124 -4.57 12.27 -7.92
C ALA A 124 -5.00 13.52 -8.70
N THR A 125 -4.14 13.99 -9.61
CA THR A 125 -4.47 15.05 -10.57
C THR A 125 -4.73 14.44 -11.95
N PHE A 126 -6.00 14.40 -12.35
CA PHE A 126 -6.39 13.83 -13.65
C PHE A 126 -6.09 14.76 -14.82
N THR A 127 -5.65 14.16 -15.92
CA THR A 127 -5.37 14.84 -17.20
C THR A 127 -6.61 15.54 -17.72
N ARG A 128 -6.40 16.72 -18.29
CA ARG A 128 -7.42 17.47 -19.04
C ARG A 128 -7.13 17.37 -20.54
N GLY A 129 -8.14 17.62 -21.37
CA GLY A 129 -7.98 17.60 -22.83
C GLY A 129 -8.24 16.23 -23.46
N VAL A 130 -7.50 15.89 -24.51
CA VAL A 130 -7.82 14.75 -25.40
C VAL A 130 -7.77 13.40 -24.69
N HIS A 131 -6.85 13.19 -23.74
CA HIS A 131 -6.72 11.93 -23.00
C HIS A 131 -7.58 11.85 -21.73
N LYS A 132 -8.44 12.85 -21.43
CA LYS A 132 -9.23 12.88 -20.19
C LYS A 132 -10.14 11.66 -20.01
N ASN A 133 -10.58 11.07 -21.12
CA ASN A 133 -11.52 9.96 -21.13
C ASN A 133 -10.85 8.64 -20.72
N GLY A 134 -9.55 8.49 -20.91
CA GLY A 134 -8.79 7.33 -20.43
C GLY A 134 -8.52 7.35 -18.92
N LYS A 135 -8.86 8.44 -18.21
CA LYS A 135 -8.57 8.64 -16.77
C LYS A 135 -7.07 8.57 -16.44
N TRP A 136 -6.25 9.16 -17.29
CA TRP A 136 -4.83 9.39 -17.00
C TRP A 136 -4.66 10.40 -15.86
N TYR A 137 -3.66 10.19 -15.00
CA TYR A 137 -3.41 11.07 -13.84
C TYR A 137 -1.94 11.06 -13.38
N SER A 138 -1.61 11.98 -12.48
CA SER A 138 -0.38 11.96 -11.68
C SER A 138 -0.68 11.94 -10.18
N VAL A 139 0.25 11.38 -9.42
CA VAL A 139 0.29 11.43 -7.95
C VAL A 139 1.68 11.93 -7.57
N GLN A 140 1.76 12.90 -6.67
CA GLN A 140 3.05 13.45 -6.25
C GLN A 140 3.93 12.35 -5.65
N GLY A 141 5.19 12.28 -6.09
CA GLY A 141 6.16 11.28 -5.62
C GLY A 141 6.10 9.92 -6.33
N PHE A 142 5.18 9.73 -7.28
CA PHE A 142 5.07 8.49 -8.06
C PHE A 142 5.13 8.77 -9.57
N ASP A 143 5.72 7.84 -10.30
CA ASP A 143 5.72 7.79 -11.76
C ASP A 143 5.24 6.42 -12.25
N SER A 144 5.18 6.22 -13.58
CA SER A 144 4.66 4.97 -14.15
C SER A 144 5.57 3.75 -13.95
N ARG A 145 6.80 3.91 -13.47
CA ARG A 145 7.78 2.82 -13.24
C ARG A 145 8.16 2.63 -11.77
N SER A 146 7.54 3.36 -10.86
CA SER A 146 7.80 3.26 -9.43
C SER A 146 7.63 1.80 -8.96
N GLU A 147 8.43 1.36 -7.97
CA GLU A 147 8.34 -0.02 -7.46
C GLU A 147 7.03 -0.28 -6.70
N SER A 148 6.41 0.78 -6.19
CA SER A 148 5.08 0.76 -5.61
C SER A 148 4.30 2.02 -5.99
N LEU A 149 2.98 1.97 -5.81
CA LEU A 149 2.06 3.08 -6.06
C LEU A 149 1.06 3.17 -4.91
N VAL A 150 0.97 4.33 -4.26
CA VAL A 150 -0.03 4.59 -3.21
C VAL A 150 -1.19 5.37 -3.80
N LEU A 151 -2.41 4.87 -3.59
CA LEU A 151 -3.65 5.50 -4.03
C LEU A 151 -4.55 5.78 -2.82
N LEU A 152 -5.02 7.02 -2.70
CA LEU A 152 -5.78 7.47 -1.54
C LEU A 152 -7.29 7.45 -1.83
N HIS A 153 -8.08 7.04 -0.84
CA HIS A 153 -9.53 7.26 -0.82
C HIS A 153 -9.85 8.53 -0.05
N SER A 154 -9.79 8.46 1.28
CA SER A 154 -9.94 9.58 2.22
C SER A 154 -9.62 9.08 3.63
N PHE A 155 -8.93 9.89 4.44
CA PHE A 155 -8.75 9.62 5.87
C PHE A 155 -9.94 10.09 6.72
N ASN A 156 -10.73 11.04 6.20
CA ASN A 156 -11.91 11.57 6.90
C ASN A 156 -13.18 10.74 6.62
N ALA A 157 -13.22 10.07 5.47
CA ALA A 157 -14.35 9.24 5.04
C ALA A 157 -13.80 7.98 4.31
N PRO A 158 -13.13 7.08 5.04
CA PRO A 158 -12.54 5.86 4.46
C PRO A 158 -13.60 4.92 3.88
N TYR A 159 -13.18 4.07 2.95
CA TYR A 159 -14.07 3.08 2.32
C TYR A 159 -14.18 1.83 3.20
N TYR A 160 -15.39 1.30 3.39
CA TYR A 160 -15.58 0.08 4.18
C TYR A 160 -15.38 -1.18 3.32
N LEU A 161 -14.41 -2.01 3.70
CA LEU A 161 -14.24 -3.37 3.19
C LEU A 161 -14.94 -4.35 4.11
N GLY A 162 -16.02 -4.96 3.62
CA GLY A 162 -16.77 -5.97 4.36
C GLY A 162 -16.41 -7.41 3.95
N PRO A 163 -17.02 -8.41 4.61
CA PRO A 163 -16.72 -9.83 4.41
C PRO A 163 -16.94 -10.34 2.97
N LYS A 164 -17.78 -9.64 2.21
CA LYS A 164 -18.16 -9.96 0.83
C LYS A 164 -17.55 -9.01 -0.20
N SER A 165 -16.74 -8.05 0.22
CA SER A 165 -16.12 -7.10 -0.72
C SER A 165 -15.17 -7.81 -1.66
N HIS A 166 -15.27 -7.48 -2.94
CA HIS A 166 -14.29 -7.79 -3.96
C HIS A 166 -13.73 -6.49 -4.53
N LEU A 167 -12.42 -6.46 -4.75
CA LEU A 167 -11.75 -5.36 -5.41
C LEU A 167 -11.19 -5.82 -6.76
N LYS A 168 -11.17 -4.90 -7.71
CA LYS A 168 -10.58 -5.11 -9.03
C LYS A 168 -9.54 -4.04 -9.30
N ILE A 169 -8.36 -4.45 -9.76
CA ILE A 169 -7.31 -3.55 -10.25
C ILE A 169 -7.44 -3.49 -11.76
N TRP A 170 -7.68 -2.30 -12.27
CA TRP A 170 -7.88 -2.01 -13.67
C TRP A 170 -6.76 -1.14 -14.22
N TYR A 171 -6.43 -1.40 -15.48
CA TYR A 171 -5.90 -0.36 -16.35
C TYR A 171 -7.07 0.53 -16.81
N GLY A 172 -6.91 1.85 -16.74
CA GLY A 172 -8.02 2.80 -16.92
C GLY A 172 -8.63 2.77 -18.31
N GLU A 173 -7.80 2.63 -19.34
CA GLU A 173 -8.26 2.43 -20.72
C GLU A 173 -9.07 1.15 -20.91
N ASP A 174 -8.69 0.04 -20.26
CA ASP A 174 -9.42 -1.23 -20.27
C ASP A 174 -10.79 -1.06 -19.60
N LEU A 175 -10.82 -0.50 -18.39
CA LEU A 175 -12.06 -0.25 -17.64
C LEU A 175 -13.08 0.58 -18.44
N LEU A 176 -12.59 1.50 -19.27
CA LEU A 176 -13.41 2.48 -19.98
C LEU A 176 -13.59 2.16 -21.46
N ASN A 177 -13.01 1.05 -21.94
CA ASN A 177 -12.93 0.67 -23.35
C ASN A 177 -12.44 1.84 -24.23
N TYR A 178 -11.38 2.54 -23.79
CA TYR A 178 -10.88 3.77 -24.41
C TYR A 178 -9.48 3.55 -24.98
N TYR A 179 -9.35 3.49 -26.32
CA TYR A 179 -8.08 3.29 -27.03
C TYR A 179 -7.23 2.11 -26.54
N GLU A 180 -7.83 1.08 -25.97
CA GLU A 180 -7.10 -0.08 -25.42
C GLU A 180 -6.50 -1.04 -26.47
N GLY A 181 -6.79 -0.83 -27.76
CA GLY A 181 -6.54 -1.81 -28.82
C GLY A 181 -5.06 -2.16 -29.01
N ASP A 182 -4.17 -1.20 -28.77
CA ASP A 182 -2.72 -1.33 -28.89
C ASP A 182 -2.01 -1.56 -27.54
N ASN A 183 -2.76 -1.71 -26.45
CA ASN A 183 -2.21 -2.07 -25.15
C ASN A 183 -1.73 -3.53 -25.14
N VAL A 184 -0.52 -3.76 -24.62
CA VAL A 184 0.08 -5.10 -24.54
C VAL A 184 0.77 -5.29 -23.20
N GLY A 185 0.60 -6.48 -22.63
CA GLY A 185 1.30 -6.90 -21.42
C GLY A 185 0.38 -7.16 -20.25
N ARG A 186 1.00 -7.53 -19.13
CA ARG A 186 0.35 -7.95 -17.89
C ARG A 186 1.25 -7.54 -16.74
N VAL A 187 0.66 -6.99 -15.68
CA VAL A 187 1.36 -6.65 -14.44
C VAL A 187 0.76 -7.44 -13.30
N CYS A 188 1.60 -7.97 -12.42
CA CYS A 188 1.18 -8.63 -11.18
C CYS A 188 1.70 -7.86 -9.97
N VAL A 189 0.86 -7.75 -8.94
CA VAL A 189 1.14 -6.93 -7.75
C VAL A 189 0.75 -7.63 -6.45
N ASP A 190 1.36 -7.19 -5.37
CA ASP A 190 0.75 -7.28 -4.05
C ASP A 190 0.01 -5.99 -3.69
N VAL A 191 -1.03 -6.12 -2.89
CA VAL A 191 -1.90 -5.03 -2.46
C VAL A 191 -1.86 -4.93 -0.95
N TYR A 192 -1.62 -3.74 -0.43
CA TYR A 192 -1.68 -3.44 0.99
C TYR A 192 -2.73 -2.36 1.24
N GLY A 193 -3.44 -2.46 2.36
CA GLY A 193 -4.39 -1.45 2.83
C GLY A 193 -3.85 -0.72 4.06
N TYR A 194 -4.10 0.58 4.12
CA TYR A 194 -3.91 1.38 5.33
C TYR A 194 -5.28 1.68 5.93
N PHE A 195 -5.52 1.17 7.14
CA PHE A 195 -6.81 1.26 7.81
C PHE A 195 -6.82 2.43 8.80
N ALA A 196 -7.93 3.18 8.79
CA ALA A 196 -8.20 4.30 9.69
C ALA A 196 -8.80 3.82 11.02
#